data_AF-A0A0Q0N008-F1
#
_entry.id   AF-A0A0Q0N008-F1
#
_cell.length_a   1.000
_cell.length_b   1.000
_cell.length_c   1.000
_cell.angle_alpha   90.00
_cell.angle_beta   90.00
_cell.angle_gamma   90.00
#
_symmetry.space_group_name_H-M   'P 1'
#
loop_
_entity.id
_entity.type
_entity.pdbx_description
1 polymer ?
#
loop_
_entity_poly.entity_id
_entity_poly.type
_entity_poly.pdbx_seq_one_letter_code
_entity_poly.pdbx_strand_id
1 'polypeptide(L)'
;MKYFVVLMLVFILFSQPSFAKSDLPYSCKEYSKVEDKDLVLFNKKQFIELGECAGAELVKAKKVFHISSACSEVIEDKQSLLGIFSLSKVEAIKMGVCFGAINAVYTRYDRELTIDSGRYRTKRYYSCKKGIEAVNTLVFGAKDEYYERSELRDILCKQVY
;
A
#
# COMPACT_ATOMS: atom_id res chain seq x y z
N MET A 1 -23.62 44.58 -12.47
CA MET A 1 -22.67 43.49 -12.79
C MET A 1 -21.64 43.19 -11.70
N LYS A 2 -21.32 44.12 -10.77
CA LYS A 2 -20.35 43.88 -9.68
C LYS A 2 -20.77 42.81 -8.65
N TYR A 3 -22.08 42.69 -8.38
CA TYR A 3 -22.62 41.78 -7.37
C TYR A 3 -22.63 40.30 -7.80
N PHE A 4 -22.61 40.03 -9.11
CA PHE A 4 -22.57 38.66 -9.64
C PHE A 4 -21.25 37.95 -9.33
N VAL A 5 -20.15 38.70 -9.37
CA VAL A 5 -18.80 38.19 -9.07
C VAL A 5 -18.67 37.81 -7.59
N VAL A 6 -19.22 38.62 -6.69
CA VAL A 6 -19.21 38.36 -5.25
C VAL A 6 -20.05 37.12 -4.91
N LEU A 7 -21.22 36.98 -5.56
CA LEU A 7 -22.11 35.84 -5.33
C LEU A 7 -21.51 34.51 -5.84
N MET A 8 -20.73 34.57 -6.93
CA MET A 8 -20.00 33.42 -7.46
C MET A 8 -18.81 33.03 -6.54
N LEU A 9 -18.11 33.99 -5.96
CA LEU A 9 -17.02 33.77 -4.99
C LEU A 9 -17.51 33.11 -3.70
N VAL A 10 -18.71 33.49 -3.22
CA VAL A 10 -19.32 32.85 -2.04
C VAL A 10 -19.70 31.39 -2.34
N PHE A 11 -20.19 31.08 -3.54
CA PHE A 11 -20.54 29.71 -3.93
C PHE A 11 -19.33 28.76 -4.05
N ILE A 12 -18.15 29.27 -4.42
CA ILE A 12 -16.91 28.48 -4.52
C ILE A 12 -16.38 28.09 -3.12
N LEU A 13 -16.63 28.93 -2.10
CA LEU A 13 -16.23 28.64 -0.71
C LEU A 13 -17.11 27.58 -0.02
N PHE A 14 -18.25 27.21 -0.62
CA PHE A 14 -19.09 26.08 -0.18
C PHE A 14 -18.75 24.76 -0.90
N SER A 15 -17.64 24.70 -1.65
CA SER A 15 -17.17 23.46 -2.26
C SER A 15 -17.04 22.38 -1.20
N GLN A 16 -17.76 21.28 -1.44
CA GLN A 16 -18.08 20.26 -0.47
C GLN A 16 -16.81 19.56 0.06
N PRO A 17 -16.70 19.30 1.37
CA PRO A 17 -15.72 18.33 1.84
C PRO A 17 -16.09 16.98 1.24
N SER A 18 -15.30 16.52 0.27
CA SER A 18 -15.37 15.14 -0.20
C SER A 18 -14.91 14.24 0.94
N PHE A 19 -15.83 13.86 1.82
CA PHE A 19 -15.64 12.74 2.73
C PHE A 19 -15.69 11.46 1.88
N ALA A 20 -14.55 11.09 1.32
CA ALA A 20 -14.36 9.74 0.82
C ALA A 20 -14.38 8.82 2.05
N LYS A 21 -15.56 8.28 2.38
CA LYS A 21 -15.67 7.19 3.35
C LYS A 21 -15.09 5.95 2.67
N SER A 22 -13.77 5.78 2.77
CA SER A 22 -13.12 4.54 2.39
C SER A 22 -13.47 3.51 3.46
N ASP A 23 -14.48 2.68 3.21
CA ASP A 23 -14.76 1.56 4.09
C ASP A 23 -13.53 0.63 4.10
N LEU A 24 -12.92 0.51 5.27
CA LEU A 24 -11.83 -0.42 5.51
C LEU A 24 -12.29 -1.86 5.20
N PRO A 25 -11.40 -2.72 4.68
CA PRO A 25 -11.71 -4.12 4.47
C PRO A 25 -12.30 -4.73 5.75
N TYR A 26 -13.33 -5.58 5.62
CA TYR A 26 -14.07 -6.13 6.76
C TYR A 26 -13.15 -6.82 7.79
N SER A 27 -12.07 -7.47 7.33
CA SER A 27 -11.05 -8.11 8.18
C SER A 27 -10.12 -7.13 8.90
N CYS A 28 -10.08 -5.86 8.50
CA CYS A 28 -9.28 -4.80 9.12
C CYS A 28 -10.09 -3.91 10.07
N LYS A 29 -11.37 -4.25 10.32
CA LYS A 29 -12.27 -3.49 11.20
C LYS A 29 -11.79 -3.37 12.65
N GLU A 30 -10.93 -4.28 13.12
CA GLU A 30 -10.31 -4.14 14.44
C GLU A 30 -9.50 -2.85 14.57
N TYR A 31 -8.95 -2.37 13.44
CA TYR A 31 -8.18 -1.15 13.33
C TYR A 31 -9.03 0.06 12.88
N SER A 32 -10.33 -0.09 12.60
CA SER A 32 -11.18 1.04 12.18
C SER A 32 -11.46 2.04 13.31
N LYS A 33 -11.30 1.63 14.57
CA LYS A 33 -11.36 2.52 15.74
C LYS A 33 -10.18 3.51 15.82
N VAL A 34 -9.22 3.42 14.90
CA VAL A 34 -8.09 4.34 14.79
C VAL A 34 -8.53 5.67 14.14
N GLU A 35 -9.60 5.68 13.34
CA GLU A 35 -10.14 6.91 12.71
C GLU A 35 -10.89 7.83 13.69
N ASP A 36 -11.63 7.27 14.65
CA ASP A 36 -12.50 8.02 15.58
C ASP A 36 -11.78 8.62 16.80
N LYS A 37 -10.45 8.46 16.91
CA LYS A 37 -9.70 8.92 18.09
C LYS A 37 -8.96 10.23 17.84
N ASP A 38 -9.31 11.23 18.65
CA ASP A 38 -8.77 12.58 18.64
C ASP A 38 -7.24 12.64 18.77
N LEU A 39 -6.69 13.69 18.15
CA LEU A 39 -5.34 13.82 17.57
C LEU A 39 -4.15 13.94 18.52
N VAL A 40 -4.31 13.84 19.84
CA VAL A 40 -3.33 14.51 20.71
C VAL A 40 -2.09 13.67 21.03
N LEU A 41 -2.10 12.33 20.95
CA LEU A 41 -0.96 11.53 21.46
C LEU A 41 -0.89 10.05 21.00
N PHE A 42 -1.35 9.69 19.80
CA PHE A 42 -1.34 8.27 19.37
C PHE A 42 -0.15 7.83 18.50
N ASN A 43 0.28 6.61 18.79
CA ASN A 43 1.43 5.88 18.30
C ASN A 43 1.28 5.53 16.80
N LYS A 44 2.09 6.15 15.95
CA LYS A 44 2.11 5.98 14.48
C LYS A 44 2.16 4.51 14.02
N LYS A 45 2.63 3.61 14.90
CA LYS A 45 2.56 2.16 14.73
C LYS A 45 1.17 1.62 14.39
N GLN A 46 0.10 2.15 14.99
CA GLN A 46 -1.26 1.66 14.75
C GLN A 46 -1.75 1.97 13.32
N PHE A 47 -1.30 3.10 12.74
CA PHE A 47 -1.59 3.45 11.36
C PHE A 47 -0.81 2.58 10.38
N ILE A 48 0.41 2.17 10.74
CA ILE A 48 1.19 1.20 9.97
C ILE A 48 0.49 -0.17 10.02
N GLU A 49 0.08 -0.66 11.19
CA GLU A 49 -0.65 -1.93 11.35
C GLU A 49 -1.97 -1.94 10.57
N LEU A 50 -2.71 -0.82 10.60
CA LEU A 50 -3.90 -0.61 9.78
C LEU A 50 -3.58 -0.71 8.28
N GLY A 51 -2.52 -0.03 7.85
CA GLY A 51 -2.03 -0.08 6.47
C GLY A 51 -1.60 -1.48 6.05
N GLU A 52 -0.90 -2.22 6.93
CA GLU A 52 -0.46 -3.59 6.68
C GLU A 52 -1.65 -4.53 6.44
N CYS A 53 -2.69 -4.41 7.26
CA CYS A 53 -3.91 -5.15 7.04
C CYS A 53 -4.57 -4.76 5.70
N ALA A 54 -4.70 -3.47 5.43
CA ALA A 54 -5.31 -2.98 4.20
C ALA A 54 -4.54 -3.48 2.96
N GLY A 55 -3.21 -3.34 2.94
CA GLY A 55 -2.36 -3.80 1.84
C GLY A 55 -2.45 -5.31 1.59
N ALA A 56 -2.51 -6.11 2.66
CA ALA A 56 -2.71 -7.55 2.52
C ALA A 56 -4.07 -7.90 1.91
N GLU A 57 -5.13 -7.19 2.31
CA GLU A 57 -6.48 -7.39 1.76
C GLU A 57 -6.59 -6.94 0.31
N LEU A 58 -5.92 -5.85 -0.08
CA LEU A 58 -5.87 -5.43 -1.49
C LEU A 58 -5.24 -6.51 -2.38
N VAL A 59 -4.17 -7.17 -1.91
CA VAL A 59 -3.56 -8.30 -2.62
C VAL A 59 -4.53 -9.49 -2.72
N LYS A 60 -5.22 -9.85 -1.63
CA LYS A 60 -6.21 -10.95 -1.62
C LYS A 60 -7.39 -10.66 -2.54
N ALA A 61 -7.87 -9.43 -2.53
CA ALA A 61 -8.96 -8.94 -3.37
C ALA A 61 -8.56 -8.77 -4.85
N LYS A 62 -7.27 -8.96 -5.18
CA LYS A 62 -6.68 -8.74 -6.50
C LYS A 62 -6.84 -7.30 -7.00
N LYS A 63 -6.85 -6.32 -6.08
CA LYS A 63 -7.05 -4.90 -6.38
C LYS A 63 -5.93 -4.08 -5.78
N VAL A 64 -4.71 -4.22 -6.28
CA VAL A 64 -3.56 -3.46 -5.78
C VAL A 64 -3.42 -2.19 -6.62
N PHE A 65 -3.29 -1.04 -5.98
CA PHE A 65 -3.15 0.25 -6.64
C PHE A 65 -2.14 1.13 -5.89
N HIS A 66 -1.49 2.05 -6.62
CA HIS A 66 -0.54 3.03 -6.08
C HIS A 66 0.56 2.43 -5.19
N ILE A 67 1.00 1.21 -5.52
CA ILE A 67 1.95 0.46 -4.68
C ILE A 67 3.35 1.07 -4.71
N SER A 68 3.73 1.71 -5.82
CA SER A 68 5.03 2.37 -5.96
C SER A 68 5.10 3.60 -5.06
N SER A 69 4.09 4.47 -5.13
CA SER A 69 3.94 5.62 -4.23
C SER A 69 3.81 5.19 -2.77
N ALA A 70 3.10 4.10 -2.46
CA ALA A 70 3.00 3.62 -1.08
C ALA A 70 4.38 3.17 -0.54
N CYS A 71 5.18 2.52 -1.39
CA CYS A 71 6.52 2.06 -1.03
C CYS A 71 7.58 3.15 -1.05
N SER A 72 7.39 4.27 -1.78
CA SER A 72 8.33 5.39 -1.77
C SER A 72 8.38 6.08 -0.40
N GLU A 73 7.25 6.12 0.32
CA GLU A 73 7.19 6.66 1.69
C GLU A 73 8.13 5.90 2.65
N VAL A 74 8.35 4.60 2.40
CA VAL A 74 9.30 3.80 3.21
C VAL A 74 10.74 4.25 2.98
N ILE A 75 11.08 4.64 1.76
CA ILE A 75 12.41 5.16 1.42
C ILE A 75 12.57 6.57 1.99
N GLU A 76 11.53 7.40 1.89
CA GLU A 76 11.52 8.75 2.43
C GLU A 76 11.68 8.77 3.95
N ASP A 77 10.92 7.94 4.68
CA ASP A 77 11.06 7.82 6.14
C ASP A 77 12.48 7.37 6.54
N LYS A 78 13.06 6.41 5.82
CA LYS A 78 14.43 5.94 6.05
C LYS A 78 15.48 7.05 5.86
N GLN A 79 15.20 8.01 4.97
CA GLN A 79 16.09 9.14 4.68
C GLN A 79 15.79 10.38 5.53
N SER A 80 14.65 10.39 6.22
CA SER A 80 14.23 11.51 7.07
C SER A 80 15.10 11.61 8.32
N LEU A 81 15.64 12.82 8.56
CA LEU A 81 16.43 13.14 9.76
C LEU A 81 15.65 12.98 11.07
N LEU A 82 14.32 13.10 11.02
CA LEU A 82 13.43 12.95 12.17
C LEU A 82 12.72 11.58 12.20
N GLY A 83 12.94 10.74 11.17
CA GLY A 83 12.33 9.41 11.01
C GLY A 83 10.84 9.40 11.33
N ILE A 84 10.43 8.43 12.17
CA ILE A 84 9.04 8.23 12.61
C ILE A 84 8.41 9.53 13.15
N PHE A 85 9.16 10.49 13.71
CA PHE A 85 8.57 11.75 14.21
C PHE A 85 8.10 12.69 13.10
N SER A 86 8.67 12.61 11.90
CA SER A 86 8.25 13.38 10.72
C SER A 86 6.98 12.83 10.06
N LEU A 87 6.68 11.55 10.30
CA LEU A 87 5.71 10.83 9.49
C LEU A 87 4.25 11.29 9.68
N SER A 88 3.56 11.64 8.60
CA SER A 88 2.13 11.94 8.65
C SER A 88 1.30 10.66 8.85
N LYS A 89 0.03 10.80 9.27
CA LYS A 89 -0.89 9.64 9.40
C LYS A 89 -1.06 8.90 8.07
N VAL A 90 -1.11 9.65 6.97
CA VAL A 90 -1.29 9.12 5.63
C VAL A 90 -0.04 8.36 5.18
N GLU A 91 1.14 8.91 5.42
CA GLU A 91 2.42 8.23 5.18
C GLU A 91 2.52 6.93 5.98
N ALA A 92 2.09 6.92 7.25
CA ALA A 92 2.11 5.72 8.09
C ALA A 92 1.26 4.60 7.49
N ILE A 93 0.05 4.94 7.02
CA ILE A 93 -0.83 4.00 6.34
C ILE A 93 -0.20 3.52 5.04
N LYS A 94 0.34 4.42 4.21
CA LYS A 94 0.99 4.05 2.94
C LYS A 94 2.17 3.10 3.14
N MET A 95 3.04 3.37 4.12
CA MET A 95 4.13 2.46 4.50
C MET A 95 3.59 1.09 4.90
N GLY A 96 2.54 1.07 5.73
CA GLY A 96 1.84 -0.16 6.10
C GLY A 96 1.31 -0.90 4.88
N VAL A 97 0.65 -0.22 3.95
CA VAL A 97 0.11 -0.81 2.71
C VAL A 97 1.22 -1.47 1.90
N CYS A 98 2.39 -0.82 1.77
CA CYS A 98 3.55 -1.41 1.11
C CYS A 98 4.00 -2.71 1.79
N PHE A 99 4.19 -2.69 3.12
CA PHE A 99 4.63 -3.87 3.87
C PHE A 99 3.59 -5.00 3.82
N GLY A 100 2.31 -4.67 4.00
CA GLY A 100 1.20 -5.60 3.94
C GLY A 100 1.11 -6.32 2.60
N ALA A 101 1.25 -5.56 1.50
CA ALA A 101 1.22 -6.12 0.16
C ALA A 101 2.42 -7.05 -0.12
N ILE A 102 3.65 -6.60 0.21
CA ILE A 102 4.87 -7.42 0.07
C ILE A 102 4.73 -8.72 0.87
N ASN A 103 4.30 -8.62 2.13
CA ASN A 103 4.18 -9.79 2.99
C ASN A 103 3.08 -10.75 2.51
N ALA A 104 1.95 -10.23 2.01
CA ALA A 104 0.89 -11.05 1.46
C ALA A 104 1.33 -11.82 0.20
N VAL A 105 2.10 -11.19 -0.69
CA VAL A 105 2.69 -11.88 -1.85
C VAL A 105 3.71 -12.92 -1.39
N TYR A 106 4.63 -12.53 -0.51
CA TYR A 106 5.67 -13.41 0.01
C TYR A 106 5.08 -14.67 0.67
N THR A 107 4.14 -14.51 1.61
CA THR A 107 3.50 -15.62 2.31
C THR A 107 2.71 -16.53 1.37
N ARG A 108 2.16 -16.00 0.28
CA ARG A 108 1.37 -16.79 -0.67
C ARG A 108 2.23 -17.57 -1.65
N TYR A 109 3.28 -16.95 -2.17
CA TYR A 109 4.00 -17.45 -3.36
C TYR A 109 5.39 -17.96 -3.05
N ASP A 110 6.06 -17.52 -1.98
CA ASP A 110 7.42 -17.99 -1.69
C ASP A 110 7.43 -19.52 -1.51
N ARG A 111 8.33 -20.19 -2.22
CA ARG A 111 8.46 -21.65 -2.30
C ARG A 111 7.25 -22.38 -2.89
N GLU A 112 6.29 -21.69 -3.51
CA GLU A 112 5.22 -22.34 -4.25
C GLU A 112 5.81 -23.03 -5.48
N LEU A 113 5.50 -24.33 -5.62
CA LEU A 113 5.97 -25.15 -6.74
C LEU A 113 5.31 -24.68 -8.04
N THR A 114 6.15 -24.47 -9.05
CA THR A 114 5.75 -24.19 -10.42
C THR A 114 6.14 -25.36 -11.31
N ILE A 115 5.19 -25.82 -12.11
CA ILE A 115 5.41 -26.88 -13.09
C ILE A 115 5.71 -26.19 -14.42
N ASP A 116 6.98 -26.19 -14.83
CA ASP A 116 7.35 -25.76 -16.16
C ASP A 116 6.95 -26.86 -17.17
N SER A 117 6.23 -26.48 -18.23
CA SER A 117 5.69 -27.37 -19.26
C SER A 117 6.72 -27.76 -20.33
N GLY A 118 8.02 -27.61 -20.04
CA GLY A 118 9.11 -28.06 -20.89
C GLY A 118 9.31 -29.58 -20.91
N ARG A 119 10.00 -30.08 -21.95
CA ARG A 119 10.30 -31.52 -22.20
C ARG A 119 10.99 -32.25 -21.05
N TYR A 120 11.55 -31.52 -20.08
CA TYR A 120 12.09 -32.05 -18.83
C TYR A 120 11.34 -31.40 -17.65
N ARG A 121 10.67 -32.22 -16.83
CA ARG A 121 9.97 -31.79 -15.60
C ARG A 121 11.00 -31.32 -14.55
N THR A 122 11.52 -30.12 -14.72
CA THR A 122 12.30 -29.46 -13.68
C THR A 122 11.32 -28.83 -12.70
N LYS A 123 11.39 -29.26 -11.44
CA LYS A 123 10.62 -28.62 -10.37
C LYS A 123 11.24 -27.25 -10.15
N ARG A 124 10.49 -26.19 -10.41
CA ARG A 124 10.88 -24.83 -10.04
C ARG A 124 10.01 -24.36 -8.90
N TYR A 125 10.51 -23.41 -8.11
CA TYR A 125 9.71 -22.73 -7.11
C TYR A 125 9.89 -21.22 -7.25
N TYR A 126 8.91 -20.45 -6.78
CA TYR A 126 9.10 -19.01 -6.65
C TYR A 126 10.01 -18.70 -5.47
N SER A 127 10.99 -17.84 -5.69
CA SER A 127 11.75 -17.16 -4.64
C SER A 127 11.37 -15.69 -4.66
N CYS A 128 10.74 -15.23 -3.58
CA CYS A 128 10.21 -13.87 -3.47
C CYS A 128 11.14 -12.97 -2.64
N LYS A 129 11.30 -11.73 -3.08
CA LYS A 129 12.01 -10.70 -2.31
C LYS A 129 11.19 -10.30 -1.08
N LYS A 130 11.88 -9.88 0.00
CA LYS A 130 11.26 -9.37 1.23
C LYS A 130 12.02 -8.14 1.76
N GLY A 131 11.37 -7.39 2.66
CA GLY A 131 11.98 -6.26 3.35
C GLY A 131 12.37 -5.14 2.38
N ILE A 132 13.47 -4.44 2.66
CA ILE A 132 13.89 -3.26 1.89
C ILE A 132 14.20 -3.59 0.41
N GLU A 133 14.61 -4.82 0.11
CA GLU A 133 14.87 -5.23 -1.28
C GLU A 133 13.57 -5.29 -2.10
N ALA A 134 12.50 -5.79 -1.50
CA ALA A 134 11.17 -5.80 -2.12
C ALA A 134 10.63 -4.38 -2.27
N VAL A 135 10.80 -3.52 -1.26
CA VAL A 135 10.44 -2.09 -1.32
C VAL A 135 11.12 -1.41 -2.51
N ASN A 136 12.44 -1.53 -2.62
CA ASN A 136 13.19 -0.96 -3.75
C ASN A 136 12.71 -1.52 -5.09
N THR A 137 12.43 -2.83 -5.15
CA THR A 137 11.95 -3.47 -6.39
C THR A 137 10.59 -2.91 -6.81
N LEU A 138 9.69 -2.60 -5.86
CA LEU A 138 8.40 -1.99 -6.17
C LEU A 138 8.53 -0.52 -6.54
N VAL A 139 9.35 0.25 -5.84
CA VAL A 139 9.55 1.68 -6.16
C VAL A 139 10.12 1.87 -7.57
N PHE A 140 11.10 1.06 -7.97
CA PHE A 140 11.74 1.20 -9.29
C PHE A 140 11.09 0.36 -10.39
N GLY A 141 10.40 -0.72 -10.03
CA GLY A 141 9.85 -1.69 -10.98
C GLY A 141 8.34 -1.60 -11.19
N ALA A 142 7.60 -1.03 -10.24
CA ALA A 142 6.16 -0.81 -10.38
C ALA A 142 5.87 0.66 -10.76
N LYS A 143 4.98 0.85 -11.73
CA LYS A 143 4.26 2.08 -12.00
C LYS A 143 3.09 2.26 -11.02
N ASP A 144 2.61 3.48 -10.80
CA ASP A 144 1.41 3.74 -9.98
C ASP A 144 0.11 3.47 -10.74
N GLU A 145 -0.08 2.22 -11.14
CA GLU A 145 -1.26 1.74 -11.82
C GLU A 145 -1.92 0.58 -11.05
N TYR A 146 -2.98 0.04 -11.62
CA TYR A 146 -3.65 -1.14 -11.10
C TYR A 146 -2.81 -2.38 -11.40
N TYR A 147 -2.59 -3.24 -10.39
CA TYR A 147 -1.96 -4.54 -10.56
C TYR A 147 -2.88 -5.67 -10.17
N GLU A 148 -2.91 -6.69 -11.01
CA GLU A 148 -3.32 -8.01 -10.59
C GLU A 148 -2.29 -8.61 -9.64
N ARG A 149 -2.76 -9.53 -8.78
CA ARG A 149 -1.90 -10.24 -7.84
C ARG A 149 -0.76 -11.02 -8.52
N SER A 150 -1.00 -11.55 -9.72
CA SER A 150 0.02 -12.24 -10.53
C SER A 150 1.12 -11.30 -11.02
N GLU A 151 0.76 -10.10 -11.45
CA GLU A 151 1.72 -9.10 -11.92
C GLU A 151 2.60 -8.62 -10.77
N LEU A 152 1.98 -8.37 -9.60
CA LEU A 152 2.73 -8.02 -8.39
C LEU A 152 3.68 -9.14 -7.95
N ARG A 153 3.24 -10.41 -8.08
CA ARG A 153 4.12 -11.58 -7.86
C ARG A 153 5.28 -11.58 -8.85
N ASP A 154 5.04 -11.32 -10.13
CA ASP A 154 6.08 -11.40 -11.17
C ASP A 154 7.13 -10.28 -11.02
N ILE A 155 6.75 -9.15 -10.41
CA ILE A 155 7.69 -8.09 -10.02
C ILE A 155 8.52 -8.53 -8.80
N LEU A 156 7.89 -9.15 -7.80
CA LEU A 156 8.52 -9.46 -6.51
C LEU A 156 9.25 -10.81 -6.45
N CYS A 157 8.89 -11.75 -7.32
CA CYS A 157 9.33 -13.14 -7.24
C CYS A 157 9.97 -13.61 -8.55
N LYS A 158 10.94 -14.51 -8.43
CA LYS A 158 11.59 -15.17 -9.58
C LYS A 158 11.45 -16.68 -9.46
N GLN A 159 11.32 -17.36 -10.59
CA GLN A 159 11.37 -18.82 -10.61
C GLN A 159 12.83 -19.28 -10.49
N VAL A 160 13.08 -20.18 -9.55
CA VAL A 160 14.40 -20.77 -9.26
C VAL A 160 14.29 -22.30 -9.20
N TYR A 161 15.43 -22.97 -9.37
CA TYR A 161 15.56 -24.43 -9.33
C TYR A 161 15.78 -24.95 -7.91
#